data_AF-A0AA96QFY6-F1
#
_entry.id   AF-A0AA96QFY6-F1
#
_cell.length_a   1.000
_cell.length_b   1.000
_cell.length_c   1.000
_cell.angle_alpha   90.00
_cell.angle_beta   90.00
_cell.angle_gamma   90.00
#
_symmetry.space_group_name_H-M   'P 1'
#
loop_
_entity.id
_entity.type
_entity.pdbx_description
1 polymer ?
#
loop_
_entity_poly.entity_id
_entity_poly.type
_entity_poly.pdbx_seq_one_letter_code
_entity_poly.pdbx_strand_id
1 'polypeptide(L)'
;MTEAEKHKSERQGLPKAPAAPGADQAPRRSGAKVALGLLAGLAAVITLYALFWNYGAPAISRVVGPVPVLSVIAGWLQGGGALAFSGFVLVNQPDLLERTAKRAGRFVAAWLVLGLLAVPNTLDVPALHPDYHAGLYAGGIGLLSSIVVVPIGVLLLWKPFQRGESTKESERIAYGYGFIVYSVLVLLYAATVMRMGWLS
;
A
#
# COMPACT_ATOMS: atom_id res chain seq x y z
N MET A 1 -15.93 -70.57 2.11
CA MET A 1 -15.29 -69.33 2.57
C MET A 1 -14.16 -69.03 1.62
N THR A 2 -14.30 -67.96 0.86
CA THR A 2 -13.50 -67.60 -0.32
C THR A 2 -12.24 -66.82 0.09
N GLU A 3 -11.13 -67.04 -0.62
CA GLU A 3 -9.80 -66.46 -0.35
C GLU A 3 -9.75 -64.92 -0.25
N ALA A 4 -10.81 -64.23 -0.68
CA ALA A 4 -10.94 -62.78 -0.60
C ALA A 4 -11.04 -62.22 0.83
N GLU A 5 -11.46 -63.01 1.84
CA GLU A 5 -11.51 -62.53 3.23
C GLU A 5 -10.15 -62.58 3.94
N LYS A 6 -9.20 -63.38 3.45
CA LYS A 6 -7.90 -63.57 4.12
C LYS A 6 -6.98 -62.36 3.95
N HIS A 7 -7.09 -61.62 2.86
CA HIS A 7 -6.26 -60.43 2.59
C HIS A 7 -6.73 -59.15 3.28
N LYS A 8 -7.95 -59.10 3.83
CA LYS A 8 -8.45 -57.90 4.51
C LYS A 8 -7.95 -57.78 5.95
N SER A 9 -7.58 -58.90 6.59
CA SER A 9 -7.06 -58.93 7.97
C SER A 9 -5.57 -58.57 8.07
N GLU A 10 -4.82 -58.63 6.96
CA GLU A 10 -3.35 -58.45 6.99
C GLU A 10 -2.93 -56.98 6.97
N ARG A 11 -3.83 -56.05 6.59
CA ARG A 11 -3.54 -54.60 6.56
C ARG A 11 -3.76 -53.87 7.89
N GLN A 12 -4.25 -54.55 8.94
CA GLN A 12 -4.47 -53.95 10.26
C GLN A 12 -3.28 -54.09 11.22
N GLY A 13 -2.19 -54.76 10.80
CA GLY A 13 -1.00 -55.00 11.63
C GLY A 13 0.21 -54.10 11.34
N LEU A 14 0.08 -53.05 10.52
CA LEU A 14 1.20 -52.13 10.30
C LEU A 14 1.45 -51.34 11.59
N PRO A 15 2.64 -51.44 12.21
CA PRO A 15 2.97 -50.61 13.37
C PRO A 15 2.86 -49.15 12.96
N LYS A 16 2.04 -48.41 13.71
CA LYS A 16 1.91 -46.96 13.59
C LYS A 16 3.31 -46.36 13.68
N ALA A 17 3.82 -45.84 12.57
CA ALA A 17 5.14 -45.21 12.52
C ALA A 17 5.25 -44.21 13.70
N PRO A 18 6.35 -44.23 14.48
CA PRO A 18 6.53 -43.25 15.53
C PRO A 18 6.45 -41.87 14.88
N ALA A 19 5.55 -41.03 15.39
CA ALA A 19 5.38 -39.66 14.93
C ALA A 19 6.76 -38.99 14.92
N ALA A 20 7.19 -38.51 13.75
CA ALA A 20 8.46 -37.83 13.61
C ALA A 20 8.54 -36.68 14.64
N PRO A 21 9.52 -36.67 15.54
CA PRO A 21 9.70 -35.55 16.46
C PRO A 21 10.31 -34.40 15.66
N GLY A 22 9.47 -33.45 15.21
CA GLY A 22 9.99 -32.28 14.51
C GLY A 22 9.01 -31.40 13.74
N ALA A 23 7.74 -31.78 13.60
CA ALA A 23 6.72 -30.88 13.07
C ALA A 23 6.22 -29.95 14.19
N ASP A 24 6.21 -28.64 13.95
CA ASP A 24 5.66 -27.57 14.81
C ASP A 24 6.46 -27.12 16.04
N GLN A 25 7.68 -26.65 15.81
CA GLN A 25 8.19 -25.52 16.62
C GLN A 25 8.61 -24.35 15.73
N ALA A 26 7.64 -23.78 15.02
CA ALA A 26 7.76 -22.37 14.65
C ALA A 26 7.99 -21.57 15.95
N PRO A 27 9.04 -20.74 16.05
CA PRO A 27 9.34 -20.04 17.29
C PRO A 27 8.15 -19.16 17.65
N ARG A 28 7.41 -19.54 18.72
CA ARG A 28 6.38 -18.71 19.35
C ARG A 28 7.05 -17.40 19.76
N ARG A 29 6.92 -16.37 18.93
CA ARG A 29 7.33 -15.01 19.30
C ARG A 29 6.54 -14.66 20.57
N SER A 30 7.26 -14.40 21.66
CA SER A 30 6.65 -13.97 22.92
C SER A 30 5.69 -12.81 22.64
N GLY A 31 4.42 -12.98 23.03
CA GLY A 31 3.37 -11.96 22.82
C GLY A 31 3.78 -10.58 23.38
N ALA A 32 4.58 -10.57 24.44
CA ALA A 32 5.16 -9.35 25.01
C ALA A 32 6.14 -8.66 24.04
N LYS A 33 6.97 -9.40 23.29
CA LYS A 33 7.86 -8.81 22.27
C LYS A 33 7.08 -8.22 21.09
N VAL A 34 5.97 -8.86 20.72
CA VAL A 34 5.08 -8.35 19.67
C VAL A 34 4.36 -7.09 20.14
N ALA A 35 3.80 -7.10 21.35
CA ALA A 35 3.13 -5.94 21.95
C ALA A 35 4.09 -4.74 22.12
N LEU A 36 5.31 -4.97 22.63
CA LEU A 36 6.33 -3.93 22.75
C LEU A 36 6.70 -3.34 21.38
N GLY A 37 6.86 -4.19 20.37
CA GLY A 37 7.13 -3.76 19.00
C GLY A 37 6.01 -2.91 18.42
N LEU A 38 4.75 -3.27 18.67
CA LEU A 38 3.59 -2.49 18.24
C LEU A 38 3.52 -1.13 18.94
N LEU A 39 3.74 -1.09 20.26
CA LEU A 39 3.75 0.15 21.03
C LEU A 39 4.89 1.08 20.58
N ALA A 40 6.08 0.55 20.35
CA ALA A 40 7.22 1.32 19.82
C ALA A 40 6.92 1.85 18.41
N GLY A 41 6.30 1.04 17.56
CA GLY A 41 5.86 1.46 16.23
C GLY A 41 4.82 2.57 16.29
N LEU A 42 3.82 2.44 17.16
CA LEU A 42 2.78 3.46 17.35
C LEU A 42 3.39 4.78 17.86
N ALA A 43 4.27 4.72 18.85
CA ALA A 43 4.98 5.90 19.35
C ALA A 43 5.78 6.58 18.24
N ALA A 44 6.53 5.81 17.44
CA ALA A 44 7.28 6.35 16.30
C ALA A 44 6.38 7.02 15.27
N VAL A 45 5.22 6.43 14.96
CA VAL A 45 4.23 6.99 14.04
C VAL A 45 3.67 8.32 14.56
N ILE A 46 3.30 8.39 15.84
CA ILE A 46 2.78 9.61 16.48
C ILE A 46 3.85 10.71 16.46
N THR A 47 5.10 10.39 16.81
CA THR A 47 6.20 11.35 16.77
C THR A 47 6.47 11.83 15.35
N LEU A 48 6.46 10.93 14.37
CA LEU A 48 6.71 11.29 12.96
C LEU A 48 5.61 12.18 12.39
N TYR A 49 4.35 11.90 12.75
CA TYR A 49 3.21 12.77 12.42
C TYR A 49 3.41 14.17 12.97
N ALA A 50 3.71 14.29 14.26
CA ALA A 50 3.95 15.58 14.91
C ALA A 50 5.14 16.32 14.26
N LEU A 51 6.24 15.62 13.98
CA LEU A 51 7.41 16.22 13.33
C LEU A 51 7.10 16.69 11.91
N PHE A 52 6.34 15.90 11.14
CA PHE A 52 5.95 16.25 9.79
C PHE A 52 5.11 17.52 9.77
N TRP A 53 4.04 17.60 10.56
CA TRP A 53 3.14 18.75 10.54
C TRP A 53 3.72 20.02 11.15
N ASN A 54 4.55 19.90 12.20
CA ASN A 54 5.14 21.07 12.86
C ASN A 54 6.40 21.61 12.16
N TYR A 55 7.17 20.74 11.50
CA TYR A 55 8.47 21.13 10.91
C TYR A 55 8.57 20.80 9.42
N GLY A 56 8.23 19.57 9.02
CA GLY A 56 8.40 19.09 7.64
C GLY A 56 7.54 19.84 6.62
N ALA A 57 6.23 19.78 6.76
CA ALA A 57 5.25 20.41 5.88
C ALA A 57 5.47 21.93 5.76
N PRO A 58 5.67 22.70 6.86
CA PRO A 58 5.99 24.12 6.77
C PRO A 58 7.30 24.39 6.04
N ALA A 59 8.36 23.61 6.30
CA ALA A 59 9.65 23.80 5.64
C ALA A 59 9.53 23.52 4.13
N ILE A 60 8.90 22.42 3.73
CA ILE A 60 8.66 22.09 2.32
C ILE A 60 7.84 23.21 1.69
N SER A 61 6.72 23.58 2.29
CA SER A 61 5.82 24.62 1.79
C SER A 61 6.52 25.97 1.56
N ARG A 62 7.49 26.35 2.39
CA ARG A 62 8.26 27.60 2.18
C ARG A 62 9.19 27.52 0.97
N VAL A 63 9.78 26.35 0.74
CA VAL A 63 10.69 26.12 -0.39
C VAL A 63 9.94 26.05 -1.72
N VAL A 64 8.80 25.35 -1.75
CA VAL A 64 8.05 25.12 -3.00
C VAL A 64 6.93 26.13 -3.23
N GLY A 65 6.50 26.85 -2.20
CA GLY A 65 5.41 27.84 -2.27
C GLY A 65 5.56 28.91 -3.35
N PRO A 66 6.77 29.42 -3.67
CA PRO A 66 6.93 30.40 -4.75
C PRO A 66 6.55 29.88 -6.14
N VAL A 67 6.45 28.56 -6.34
CA VAL A 67 6.13 27.95 -7.63
C VAL A 67 4.89 27.06 -7.47
N PRO A 68 3.69 27.55 -7.83
CA PRO A 68 2.43 26.85 -7.60
C PRO A 68 2.44 25.38 -8.03
N VAL A 69 2.93 25.10 -9.25
CA VAL A 69 3.00 23.74 -9.79
C VAL A 69 3.87 22.82 -8.93
N LEU A 70 5.04 23.28 -8.49
CA LEU A 70 5.93 22.49 -7.62
C LEU A 70 5.30 22.28 -6.24
N SER A 71 4.58 23.29 -5.74
CA SER A 71 3.85 23.22 -4.49
C SER A 71 2.80 22.11 -4.51
N VAL A 72 2.00 22.02 -5.58
CA VAL A 72 1.00 20.94 -5.75
C VAL A 72 1.65 19.58 -5.83
N ILE A 73 2.67 19.44 -6.68
CA ILE A 73 3.36 18.16 -6.88
C ILE A 73 3.98 17.68 -5.56
N ALA A 74 4.62 18.59 -4.81
CA ALA A 74 5.23 18.27 -3.52
C ALA A 74 4.22 17.81 -2.48
N GLY A 75 3.05 18.45 -2.41
CA GLY A 75 1.95 18.02 -1.52
C GLY A 75 1.38 16.67 -1.95
N TRP A 76 1.12 16.49 -3.25
CA TRP A 76 0.58 15.26 -3.82
C TRP A 76 1.51 14.05 -3.62
N LEU A 77 2.82 14.27 -3.62
CA LEU A 77 3.83 13.20 -3.60
C LEU A 77 3.65 12.20 -2.44
N GLN A 78 3.11 12.65 -1.30
CA GLN A 78 2.98 11.77 -0.13
C GLN A 78 1.92 10.68 -0.32
N GLY A 79 0.75 11.04 -0.86
CA GLY A 79 -0.30 10.07 -1.17
C GLY A 79 -0.21 9.53 -2.59
N GLY A 80 -0.22 10.43 -3.57
CA GLY A 80 -0.18 10.06 -4.99
C GLY A 80 1.14 9.44 -5.41
N GLY A 81 2.27 9.97 -4.96
CA GLY A 81 3.59 9.36 -5.23
C GLY A 81 3.68 7.93 -4.68
N ALA A 82 3.19 7.70 -3.45
CA ALA A 82 3.12 6.37 -2.86
C ALA A 82 2.23 5.40 -3.69
N LEU A 83 1.08 5.87 -4.19
CA LEU A 83 0.22 5.07 -5.10
C LEU A 83 0.93 4.73 -6.41
N ALA A 84 1.52 5.73 -7.07
CA ALA A 84 2.21 5.53 -8.34
C ALA A 84 3.37 4.54 -8.19
N PHE A 85 4.16 4.67 -7.12
CA PHE A 85 5.25 3.75 -6.84
C PHE A 85 4.75 2.34 -6.48
N SER A 86 3.63 2.21 -5.76
CA SER A 86 2.99 0.92 -5.50
C SER A 86 2.58 0.23 -6.80
N GLY A 87 1.99 0.99 -7.72
CA GLY A 87 1.62 0.49 -9.05
C GLY A 87 2.84 0.07 -9.87
N PHE A 88 3.91 0.87 -9.85
CA PHE A 88 5.18 0.53 -10.49
C PHE A 88 5.77 -0.79 -9.97
N VAL A 89 5.78 -0.97 -8.64
CA VAL A 89 6.28 -2.21 -8.02
C VAL A 89 5.41 -3.42 -8.39
N LEU A 90 4.09 -3.26 -8.50
CA LEU A 90 3.17 -4.33 -8.90
C LEU A 90 3.39 -4.76 -10.37
N VAL A 91 3.58 -3.81 -11.28
CA VAL A 91 3.83 -4.10 -12.70
C VAL A 91 5.17 -4.82 -12.88
N ASN A 92 6.22 -4.34 -12.22
CA ASN A 92 7.59 -4.86 -12.42
C ASN A 92 7.95 -6.01 -11.47
N GLN A 93 7.03 -6.47 -10.61
CA GLN A 93 7.32 -7.50 -9.61
C GLN A 93 8.01 -8.76 -10.17
N PRO A 94 7.63 -9.31 -11.34
CA PRO A 94 8.28 -10.49 -11.92
C PRO A 94 9.74 -10.27 -12.29
N ASP A 95 10.09 -9.05 -12.70
CA ASP A 95 11.42 -8.69 -13.20
C ASP A 95 12.35 -8.27 -12.06
N LEU A 96 11.82 -8.07 -10.86
CA LEU A 96 12.60 -7.72 -9.68
C LEU A 96 13.19 -8.97 -9.02
N LEU A 97 14.49 -8.91 -8.73
CA LEU A 97 15.12 -9.87 -7.82
C LEU A 97 14.35 -9.92 -6.48
N GLU A 98 14.19 -11.11 -5.89
CA GLU A 98 13.39 -11.32 -4.68
C GLU A 98 13.81 -10.38 -3.52
N ARG A 99 15.12 -10.13 -3.37
CA ARG A 99 15.66 -9.18 -2.39
C ARG A 99 15.20 -7.75 -2.64
N THR A 100 15.16 -7.34 -3.91
CA THR A 100 14.70 -6.01 -4.34
C THR A 100 13.20 -5.88 -4.13
N ALA A 101 12.41 -6.89 -4.52
CA ALA A 101 10.97 -6.91 -4.28
C ALA A 101 10.62 -6.78 -2.78
N LYS A 102 11.32 -7.50 -1.89
CA LYS A 102 11.13 -7.39 -0.43
C LYS A 102 11.54 -6.03 0.14
N ARG A 103 12.50 -5.35 -0.45
CA ARG A 103 12.91 -4.00 -0.04
C ARG A 103 11.92 -2.95 -0.57
N ALA A 104 11.54 -3.06 -1.83
CA ALA A 104 10.53 -2.21 -2.46
C ALA A 104 9.20 -2.29 -1.72
N GLY A 105 8.73 -3.49 -1.34
CA GLY A 105 7.51 -3.66 -0.56
C GLY A 105 7.57 -2.99 0.82
N ARG A 106 8.73 -3.06 1.51
CA ARG A 106 8.93 -2.35 2.78
C ARG A 106 8.93 -0.84 2.61
N PHE A 107 9.57 -0.35 1.55
CA PHE A 107 9.59 1.07 1.22
C PHE A 107 8.21 1.59 0.85
N VAL A 108 7.47 0.86 0.00
CA VAL A 108 6.06 1.15 -0.34
C VAL A 108 5.23 1.22 0.93
N ALA A 109 5.32 0.22 1.82
CA ALA A 109 4.56 0.21 3.06
C ALA A 109 4.89 1.44 3.94
N ALA A 110 6.17 1.77 4.10
CA ALA A 110 6.59 2.96 4.85
C ALA A 110 6.07 4.25 4.21
N TRP A 111 6.10 4.36 2.89
CA TRP A 111 5.61 5.53 2.17
C TRP A 111 4.08 5.66 2.23
N LEU A 112 3.34 4.55 2.14
CA LEU A 112 1.88 4.56 2.32
C LEU A 112 1.50 5.02 3.73
N VAL A 113 2.23 4.58 4.76
CA VAL A 113 2.05 5.08 6.13
C VAL A 113 2.32 6.58 6.19
N LEU A 114 3.43 7.06 5.62
CA LEU A 114 3.71 8.49 5.52
C LEU A 114 2.62 9.27 4.78
N GLY A 115 2.10 8.71 3.68
CA GLY A 115 1.00 9.29 2.92
C GLY A 115 -0.28 9.40 3.73
N LEU A 116 -0.61 8.39 4.54
CA LEU A 116 -1.74 8.42 5.48
C LEU A 116 -1.53 9.47 6.58
N LEU A 117 -0.30 9.63 7.09
CA LEU A 117 0.02 10.66 8.09
C LEU A 117 -0.02 12.08 7.50
N ALA A 118 0.24 12.20 6.20
CA ALA A 118 0.17 13.46 5.48
C ALA A 118 -1.27 13.86 5.09
N VAL A 119 -2.27 13.02 5.37
CA VAL A 119 -3.69 13.39 5.18
C VAL A 119 -4.01 14.56 6.13
N PRO A 120 -4.36 15.74 5.60
CA PRO A 120 -4.66 16.90 6.42
C PRO A 120 -5.87 16.62 7.31
N ASN A 121 -5.67 16.81 8.61
CA ASN A 121 -6.73 16.81 9.60
C ASN A 121 -7.10 18.26 9.90
N THR A 122 -8.37 18.56 10.12
CA THR A 122 -8.88 19.94 10.30
C THR A 122 -8.44 20.62 11.60
N LEU A 123 -7.41 20.10 12.28
CA LEU A 123 -6.95 20.51 13.60
C LEU A 123 -5.66 21.32 13.46
N ASP A 124 -5.68 22.59 13.91
CA ASP A 124 -4.54 23.51 14.14
C ASP A 124 -3.27 23.21 13.34
N VAL A 125 -3.40 23.19 12.01
CA VAL A 125 -2.25 23.05 11.11
C VAL A 125 -1.60 24.42 10.94
N PRO A 126 -0.25 24.53 11.00
CA PRO A 126 0.43 25.77 10.66
C PRO A 126 0.00 26.30 9.29
N ALA A 127 0.03 27.62 9.10
CA ALA A 127 -0.31 28.22 7.81
C ALA A 127 0.63 27.68 6.70
N LEU A 128 0.08 26.84 5.82
CA LEU A 128 0.75 26.28 4.65
C LEU A 128 0.34 27.07 3.40
N HIS A 129 1.18 27.03 2.37
CA HIS A 129 0.81 27.59 1.08
C HIS A 129 -0.43 26.83 0.55
N PRO A 130 -1.49 27.52 0.10
CA PRO A 130 -2.75 26.89 -0.29
C PRO A 130 -2.57 25.81 -1.37
N ASP A 131 -1.62 26.02 -2.29
CA ASP A 131 -1.29 25.08 -3.36
C ASP A 131 -0.65 23.79 -2.84
N TYR A 132 0.22 23.90 -1.82
CA TYR A 132 0.82 22.74 -1.16
C TYR A 132 -0.26 21.93 -0.43
N HIS A 133 -1.15 22.64 0.25
CA HIS A 133 -2.27 22.07 0.97
C HIS A 133 -3.26 21.36 0.03
N ALA A 134 -3.58 21.95 -1.12
CA ALA A 134 -4.40 21.32 -2.15
C ALA A 134 -3.76 20.02 -2.68
N GLY A 135 -2.44 20.02 -2.89
CA GLY A 135 -1.68 18.83 -3.23
C GLY A 135 -1.79 17.73 -2.16
N LEU A 136 -1.60 18.08 -0.88
CA LEU A 136 -1.75 17.15 0.25
C LEU A 136 -3.16 16.57 0.35
N TYR A 137 -4.19 17.41 0.22
CA TYR A 137 -5.59 16.98 0.23
C TYR A 137 -5.89 16.02 -0.91
N ALA A 138 -5.51 16.36 -2.14
CA ALA A 138 -5.74 15.50 -3.29
C ALA A 138 -4.98 14.18 -3.16
N GLY A 139 -3.71 14.22 -2.78
CA GLY A 139 -2.91 13.01 -2.55
C GLY A 139 -3.51 12.12 -1.46
N GLY A 140 -3.95 12.70 -0.35
CA GLY A 140 -4.56 11.99 0.77
C GLY A 140 -5.92 11.38 0.43
N ILE A 141 -6.81 12.15 -0.20
CA ILE A 141 -8.11 11.65 -0.69
C ILE A 141 -7.88 10.54 -1.70
N GLY A 142 -7.00 10.77 -2.68
CA GLY A 142 -6.65 9.77 -3.69
C GLY A 142 -6.12 8.48 -3.07
N LEU A 143 -5.27 8.57 -2.07
CA LEU A 143 -4.79 7.41 -1.33
C LEU A 143 -5.95 6.61 -0.71
N LEU A 144 -6.86 7.28 -0.01
CA LEU A 144 -8.00 6.64 0.66
C LEU A 144 -9.02 6.04 -0.33
N SER A 145 -9.40 6.81 -1.36
CA SER A 145 -10.37 6.38 -2.36
C SER A 145 -9.82 5.30 -3.29
N SER A 146 -8.49 5.20 -3.47
CA SER A 146 -7.88 4.17 -4.31
C SER A 146 -8.25 2.74 -3.90
N ILE A 147 -8.49 2.52 -2.60
CA ILE A 147 -8.90 1.22 -2.03
C ILE A 147 -10.20 0.72 -2.66
N VAL A 148 -11.07 1.63 -3.10
CA VAL A 148 -12.38 1.31 -3.70
C VAL A 148 -12.34 1.55 -5.21
N VAL A 149 -11.83 2.70 -5.64
CA VAL A 149 -11.89 3.13 -7.05
C VAL A 149 -11.03 2.24 -7.94
N VAL A 150 -9.83 1.85 -7.51
CA VAL A 150 -8.93 1.04 -8.35
C VAL A 150 -9.49 -0.37 -8.54
N PRO A 151 -9.93 -1.12 -7.50
CA PRO A 151 -10.56 -2.42 -7.71
C PRO A 151 -11.81 -2.36 -8.57
N ILE A 152 -12.69 -1.38 -8.36
CA ILE A 152 -13.89 -1.24 -9.18
C ILE A 152 -13.51 -0.95 -10.64
N GLY A 153 -12.55 -0.04 -10.87
CA GLY A 153 -12.07 0.29 -12.20
C GLY A 153 -11.49 -0.94 -12.92
N VAL A 154 -10.65 -1.72 -12.23
CA VAL A 154 -10.07 -2.95 -12.78
C VAL A 154 -11.17 -3.99 -13.08
N LEU A 155 -12.12 -4.19 -12.16
CA LEU A 155 -13.22 -5.15 -12.33
C LEU A 155 -14.15 -4.78 -13.50
N LEU A 156 -14.46 -3.50 -13.69
CA LEU A 156 -15.40 -3.06 -14.73
C LEU A 156 -14.73 -2.91 -16.09
N LEU A 157 -13.52 -2.39 -16.14
CA LEU A 157 -12.85 -2.02 -17.40
C LEU A 157 -11.92 -3.11 -17.93
N TRP A 158 -11.39 -3.99 -17.07
CA TRP A 158 -10.36 -4.94 -17.46
C TRP A 158 -10.86 -6.39 -17.52
N LYS A 159 -11.64 -6.81 -16.52
CA LYS A 159 -12.21 -8.17 -16.43
C LYS A 159 -12.98 -8.64 -17.69
N PRO A 160 -13.77 -7.82 -18.40
CA PRO A 160 -14.46 -8.29 -19.61
C PRO A 160 -13.53 -8.68 -20.77
N PHE A 161 -12.26 -8.25 -20.74
CA PHE A 161 -11.29 -8.51 -21.81
C PHE A 161 -10.36 -9.72 -21.52
N GLN A 162 -10.34 -10.27 -20.31
CA GLN A 162 -9.44 -11.36 -19.89
C GLN A 162 -9.98 -12.78 -20.20
N ARG A 163 -10.52 -13.02 -21.39
CA ARG A 163 -10.95 -14.39 -21.78
C ARG A 163 -9.72 -15.27 -22.05
N GLY A 164 -9.27 -16.02 -21.04
CA GLY A 164 -8.35 -17.17 -21.21
C GLY A 164 -6.89 -16.96 -20.81
N GLU A 165 -6.51 -15.82 -20.25
CA GLU A 165 -5.16 -15.56 -19.75
C GLU A 165 -4.95 -16.01 -18.29
N SER A 166 -3.68 -16.21 -17.90
CA SER A 166 -3.27 -16.43 -16.50
C SER A 166 -3.81 -15.31 -15.62
N THR A 167 -4.90 -15.59 -14.91
CA THR A 167 -5.73 -14.60 -14.22
C THR A 167 -4.94 -13.78 -13.20
N LYS A 168 -4.03 -14.40 -12.45
CA LYS A 168 -3.32 -13.73 -11.35
C LYS A 168 -2.26 -12.72 -11.82
N GLU A 169 -1.58 -13.00 -12.91
CA GLU A 169 -0.54 -12.12 -13.44
C GLU A 169 -1.15 -10.92 -14.17
N SER A 170 -2.11 -11.19 -15.05
CA SER A 170 -2.83 -10.16 -15.79
C SER A 170 -3.60 -9.24 -14.83
N GLU A 171 -4.21 -9.79 -13.77
CA GLU A 171 -4.85 -9.01 -12.71
C GLU A 171 -3.86 -8.11 -11.95
N ARG A 172 -2.71 -8.63 -11.51
CA ARG A 172 -1.68 -7.83 -10.83
C ARG A 172 -1.22 -6.64 -11.68
N ILE A 173 -0.96 -6.86 -12.96
CA ILE A 173 -0.54 -5.82 -13.91
C ILE A 173 -1.65 -4.78 -14.07
N ALA A 174 -2.91 -5.21 -14.19
CA ALA A 174 -4.07 -4.31 -14.29
C ALA A 174 -4.21 -3.42 -13.05
N TYR A 175 -4.07 -3.98 -11.85
CA TYR A 175 -4.03 -3.20 -10.61
C TYR A 175 -2.86 -2.22 -10.59
N GLY A 176 -1.68 -2.67 -11.03
CA GLY A 176 -0.48 -1.83 -11.10
C GLY A 176 -0.70 -0.58 -11.97
N TYR A 177 -1.19 -0.75 -13.19
CA TYR A 177 -1.55 0.37 -14.06
C TYR A 177 -2.71 1.18 -13.50
N GLY A 178 -3.71 0.53 -12.89
CA GLY A 178 -4.82 1.20 -12.23
C GLY A 178 -4.34 2.20 -11.18
N PHE A 179 -3.41 1.80 -10.31
CA PHE A 179 -2.80 2.70 -9.32
C PHE A 179 -2.01 3.86 -9.95
N ILE A 180 -1.22 3.60 -11.01
CA ILE A 180 -0.44 4.63 -11.70
C ILE A 180 -1.36 5.66 -12.34
N VAL A 181 -2.31 5.20 -13.17
CA VAL A 181 -3.26 6.06 -13.88
C VAL A 181 -4.10 6.84 -12.87
N TYR A 182 -4.61 6.18 -11.84
CA TYR A 182 -5.41 6.85 -10.82
C TYR A 182 -4.62 7.92 -10.07
N SER A 183 -3.36 7.65 -9.74
CA SER A 183 -2.48 8.62 -9.11
C SER A 183 -2.27 9.89 -9.96
N VAL A 184 -2.08 9.72 -11.27
CA VAL A 184 -2.01 10.84 -12.23
C VAL A 184 -3.34 11.60 -12.31
N LEU A 185 -4.48 10.90 -12.35
CA LEU A 185 -5.80 11.54 -12.36
C LEU A 185 -6.03 12.39 -11.09
N VAL A 186 -5.60 11.90 -9.93
CA VAL A 186 -5.66 12.65 -8.66
C VAL A 186 -4.78 13.90 -8.72
N LEU A 187 -3.59 13.83 -9.33
CA LEU A 187 -2.72 15.01 -9.53
C LEU A 187 -3.39 16.05 -10.43
N LEU A 188 -3.97 15.60 -11.54
CA LEU A 188 -4.70 16.47 -12.49
C LEU A 188 -5.93 17.09 -11.83
N TYR A 189 -6.65 16.32 -11.01
CA TYR A 189 -7.75 16.83 -10.21
C TYR A 189 -7.28 17.95 -9.26
N ALA A 190 -6.17 17.75 -8.54
CA ALA A 190 -5.58 18.77 -7.67
C ALA A 190 -5.29 20.07 -8.44
N ALA A 191 -4.63 19.95 -9.60
CA ALA A 191 -4.31 21.09 -10.45
C ALA A 191 -5.56 21.81 -10.99
N THR A 192 -6.63 21.05 -11.30
CA THR A 192 -7.89 21.60 -11.83
C THR A 192 -8.70 22.31 -10.74
N VAL A 193 -8.82 21.71 -9.55
CA VAL A 193 -9.51 22.30 -8.40
C VAL A 193 -8.89 23.64 -8.03
N MET A 194 -7.55 23.73 -8.05
CA MET A 194 -6.86 24.99 -7.81
C MET A 194 -7.17 26.08 -8.83
N ARG A 195 -7.26 25.71 -10.11
CA ARG A 195 -7.59 26.67 -11.17
C ARG A 195 -9.01 27.23 -11.00
N MET A 196 -9.92 26.47 -10.39
CA MET A 196 -11.30 26.90 -10.13
C MET A 196 -11.44 27.66 -8.81
N GLY A 197 -10.74 27.24 -7.74
CA GLY A 197 -10.78 27.90 -6.43
C GLY A 197 -10.07 29.25 -6.35
N TRP A 198 -9.25 29.61 -7.35
CA TRP A 198 -8.62 30.93 -7.49
C TRP A 198 -9.48 31.96 -8.24
N LEU A 199 -10.66 31.56 -8.75
CA LEU A 199 -11.59 32.45 -9.47
C LEU A 199 -12.78 32.92 -8.61
N SER A 200 -12.77 32.61 -7.30
CA SER A 200 -13.75 33.05 -6.30
C SER A 200 -13.08 33.88 -5.22
#